data_AF-A0AAN0SEY1-F1
#
_entry.id   AF-A0AAN0SEY1-F1
#
_cell.length_a   1.000
_cell.length_b   1.000
_cell.length_c   1.000
_cell.angle_alpha   90.00
_cell.angle_beta   90.00
_cell.angle_gamma   90.00
#
_symmetry.space_group_name_H-M   'P 1'
#
loop_
_entity.id
_entity.type
_entity.pdbx_description
1 polymer ?
#
loop_
_entity_poly.entity_id
_entity_poly.type
_entity_poly.pdbx_seq_one_letter_code
_entity_poly.pdbx_strand_id
1 'polypeptide(L)' 'MSGCTTTEFVTEYKERKVLPPSAYLTKCEQPYSTAPETYGEAVARDPIWYEAWKNCAEKIDSLREYYGYEAE' A
#
# COMPACT_ATOMS: atom_id res chain seq x y z
N MET A 1 37.86 -45.56 1.95
CA MET A 1 36.99 -44.91 2.95
C MET A 1 36.17 -43.86 2.20
N SER A 2 34.97 -44.20 1.74
CA SER A 2 34.06 -43.23 1.11
C SER A 2 33.20 -42.61 2.20
N GLY A 3 33.58 -41.40 2.65
CA GLY A 3 32.73 -40.58 3.51
C GLY A 3 31.65 -39.91 2.66
N CYS A 4 30.38 -40.16 3.00
CA CYS A 4 29.28 -39.37 2.46
C CYS A 4 29.36 -37.96 3.04
N THR A 5 29.67 -36.95 2.23
CA THR A 5 29.45 -35.54 2.57
C THR A 5 27.97 -35.23 2.35
N THR A 6 27.17 -35.36 3.40
CA THR A 6 25.80 -34.85 3.41
C THR A 6 25.87 -33.32 3.44
N THR A 7 25.53 -32.67 2.33
CA THR A 7 25.32 -31.22 2.31
C THR A 7 24.07 -30.90 3.11
N GLU A 8 24.25 -30.30 4.28
CA GLU A 8 23.15 -29.78 5.09
C GLU A 8 22.52 -28.57 4.38
N PHE A 9 21.24 -28.68 4.03
CA PHE A 9 20.46 -27.56 3.54
C PHE A 9 19.83 -26.87 4.74
N VAL A 10 20.40 -25.72 5.15
CA VAL A 10 19.77 -24.85 6.15
C VAL A 10 18.64 -24.11 5.44
N THR A 11 17.39 -24.50 5.73
CA THR A 11 16.21 -23.75 5.29
C THR A 11 15.95 -22.66 6.31
N GLU A 12 16.25 -21.41 5.96
CA GLU A 12 15.90 -20.27 6.79
C GLU A 12 14.43 -19.91 6.56
N TYR A 13 13.64 -19.93 7.63
CA TYR A 13 12.27 -19.45 7.59
C TYR A 13 12.27 -17.93 7.51
N LYS A 14 11.89 -17.38 6.36
CA LYS A 14 11.65 -15.94 6.20
C LYS A 14 10.24 -15.63 6.68
N GLU A 15 10.11 -15.03 7.86
CA GLU A 15 8.83 -14.49 8.31
C GLU A 15 8.39 -13.37 7.36
N ARG A 16 7.44 -13.67 6.48
CA ARG A 16 6.76 -12.64 5.68
C ARG A 16 5.55 -12.18 6.48
N LYS A 17 5.60 -10.95 6.98
CA LYS A 17 4.42 -10.31 7.58
C LYS A 17 3.36 -10.13 6.50
N VAL A 18 2.41 -11.05 6.43
CA VAL A 18 1.22 -10.91 5.58
C VAL A 18 0.27 -9.99 6.32
N LEU A 19 0.19 -8.74 5.89
CA LEU A 19 -0.82 -7.82 6.41
C LEU A 19 -2.19 -8.29 5.92
N PRO A 20 -3.20 -8.40 6.81
CA PRO A 20 -4.54 -8.75 6.37
C PRO A 20 -5.10 -7.62 5.50
N PRO A 21 -5.98 -7.92 4.52
CA PRO A 21 -6.58 -6.90 3.64
C PRO A 21 -7.29 -5.78 4.39
N SER A 22 -7.83 -6.09 5.56
CA SER A 22 -8.47 -5.13 6.46
C SER A 22 -7.53 -3.99 6.90
N ALA A 23 -6.21 -4.19 6.84
CA ALA A 23 -5.23 -3.14 7.09
C ALA A 23 -5.24 -2.06 6.00
N TYR A 24 -5.68 -2.40 4.78
CA TYR A 24 -5.78 -1.48 3.65
C TYR A 24 -7.19 -0.89 3.48
N LEU A 25 -8.21 -1.47 4.13
CA LEU A 25 -9.59 -0.94 4.19
C LEU A 25 -9.72 0.39 4.96
N THR A 26 -8.61 0.99 5.40
CA THR A 26 -8.61 2.31 6.03
C THR A 26 -9.27 3.35 5.13
N LYS A 27 -10.13 4.18 5.71
CA LYS A 27 -10.77 5.31 5.05
C LYS A 27 -9.73 6.18 4.36
N CYS A 28 -9.99 6.61 3.13
CA CYS A 28 -9.15 7.59 2.47
C CYS A 28 -9.18 8.90 3.26
N GLU A 29 -8.00 9.43 3.58
CA GLU A 29 -7.87 10.67 4.34
C GLU A 29 -8.14 11.84 3.40
N GLN A 30 -9.12 12.66 3.78
CA GLN A 30 -9.39 13.92 3.09
C GLN A 30 -8.63 15.02 3.84
N PRO A 31 -7.63 15.66 3.23
CA PRO A 31 -6.75 16.60 3.93
C PRO A 31 -7.47 17.88 4.35
N TYR A 32 -8.54 18.27 3.64
CA TYR A 32 -9.33 19.46 3.94
C TYR A 32 -10.81 19.14 3.94
N SER A 33 -11.50 19.46 5.04
CA SER A 33 -12.96 19.30 5.17
C SER A 33 -13.76 20.48 4.61
N THR A 34 -13.10 21.62 4.40
CA THR A 34 -13.72 22.88 3.93
C THR A 34 -13.08 23.35 2.63
N ALA A 35 -13.87 24.07 1.83
CA ALA A 35 -13.39 24.72 0.63
C ALA A 35 -12.34 25.80 0.96
N PRO A 36 -11.37 26.06 0.07
CA PRO A 36 -10.45 27.19 0.23
C PRO A 36 -11.21 28.51 0.14
N GLU A 37 -10.86 29.49 0.98
CA GLU A 37 -11.51 30.80 1.00
C GLU A 37 -10.89 31.76 -0.02
N THR A 38 -9.66 31.49 -0.44
CA THR A 38 -8.92 32.32 -1.39
C THR A 38 -8.28 31.50 -2.51
N TYR A 39 -8.01 32.15 -3.65
CA TYR A 39 -7.31 31.51 -4.76
C TYR A 39 -5.90 31.04 -4.38
N GLY A 40 -5.15 31.85 -3.62
CA GLY A 40 -3.80 31.49 -3.19
C GLY A 40 -3.78 30.25 -2.30
N GLU A 41 -4.77 30.12 -1.43
CA GLU A 41 -4.96 28.92 -0.63
C GLU A 41 -5.34 27.71 -1.50
N ALA A 42 -6.22 27.87 -2.50
CA ALA A 42 -6.56 26.78 -3.41
C ALA A 42 -5.31 26.23 -4.14
N VAL A 43 -4.45 27.11 -4.66
CA VAL A 43 -3.20 26.72 -5.33
C VAL A 43 -2.24 26.01 -4.37
N ALA A 44 -2.16 26.45 -3.11
CA ALA A 44 -1.31 25.81 -2.11
C ALA A 44 -1.83 24.42 -1.70
N ARG A 45 -3.15 24.22 -1.68
CA ARG A 45 -3.81 22.96 -1.29
C ARG A 45 -3.82 21.92 -2.41
N ASP A 46 -3.74 22.33 -3.67
CA ASP A 46 -3.80 21.46 -4.85
C ASP A 46 -2.81 20.28 -4.83
N PRO A 47 -1.49 20.46 -4.59
CA PRO A 47 -0.55 19.34 -4.54
C PRO A 47 -0.86 18.37 -3.39
N ILE A 48 -1.33 18.88 -2.25
CA ILE A 48 -1.68 18.06 -1.07
C ILE A 48 -2.93 17.23 -1.35
N TRP A 49 -3.90 17.82 -2.05
CA TRP A 49 -5.10 17.10 -2.48
C TRP A 49 -4.76 15.98 -3.46
N TYR A 50 -3.90 16.27 -4.44
CA TYR A 50 -3.46 15.28 -5.42
C TYR A 50 -2.72 14.12 -4.75
N GLU A 51 -1.81 14.39 -3.82
CA GLU A 51 -1.09 13.36 -3.08
C GLU A 51 -2.02 12.48 -2.24
N ALA A 52 -2.95 13.09 -1.50
CA ALA A 52 -3.93 12.34 -0.71
C ALA A 52 -4.84 11.46 -1.59
N TRP A 53 -5.29 11.99 -2.73
CA TRP A 53 -6.06 11.23 -3.71
C TRP A 53 -5.26 10.07 -4.30
N LYS A 54 -3.99 10.30 -4.68
CA LYS A 54 -3.11 9.28 -5.22
C LYS A 54 -2.88 8.16 -4.21
N ASN A 55 -2.56 8.49 -2.96
CA ASN A 55 -2.37 7.52 -1.89
C ASN A 55 -3.64 6.69 -1.63
N CYS A 56 -4.82 7.30 -1.73
CA CYS A 56 -6.09 6.60 -1.66
C CYS A 56 -6.27 5.61 -2.82
N ALA A 57 -5.97 6.02 -4.05
CA ALA A 57 -6.05 5.15 -5.23
C ALA A 57 -5.10 3.95 -5.13
N GLU A 58 -3.85 4.17 -4.72
CA GLU A 58 -2.86 3.09 -4.55
C GLU A 58 -3.29 2.03 -3.53
N LYS A 59 -3.99 2.45 -2.46
CA LYS A 59 -4.58 1.50 -1.48
C LYS A 59 -5.69 0.66 -2.11
N ILE A 60 -6.52 1.26 -2.96
CA ILE A 60 -7.60 0.55 -3.66
C ILE A 60 -7.00 -0.46 -4.65
N ASP A 61 -5.97 -0.08 -5.38
CA ASP A 61 -5.31 -0.99 -6.32
C ASP A 61 -4.60 -2.14 -5.61
N SER A 62 -3.95 -1.87 -4.46
CA SER A 62 -3.38 -2.92 -3.60
C SER A 62 -4.44 -3.91 -3.10
N LEU A 63 -5.65 -3.43 -2.77
CA LEU A 63 -6.77 -4.27 -2.39
C LEU A 63 -7.26 -5.13 -3.57
N ARG A 64 -7.38 -4.54 -4.76
CA ARG A 64 -7.79 -5.26 -5.98
C ARG A 64 -6.81 -6.37 -6.32
N GLU A 65 -5.51 -6.08 -6.29
CA GLU A 65 -4.44 -7.04 -6.53
C GLU A 65 -4.52 -8.21 -5.52
N TYR A 66 -4.70 -7.90 -4.23
CA TYR A 66 -4.82 -8.94 -3.20
C TYR A 66 -6.00 -9.90 -3.46
N TYR A 67 -7.15 -9.36 -3.86
CA TYR A 67 -8.36 -10.15 -4.11
C TYR A 67 -8.46 -10.72 -5.54
N GLY A 68 -7.49 -10.42 -6.42
CA GLY A 68 -7.54 -10.84 -7.83
C GLY A 68 -8.70 -10.20 -8.62
N TYR A 69 -9.13 -9.00 -8.23
CA TYR A 69 -10.09 -8.21 -9.02
C TYR A 69 -9.33 -7.51 -10.14
N GLU A 70 -9.40 -8.04 -11.36
CA GLU A 70 -9.01 -7.29 -12.55
C GLU A 70 -10.17 -6.35 -12.92
N ALA A 71 -9.87 -5.07 -13.16
CA ALA A 71 -10.86 -4.16 -13.70
C ALA A 71 -11.11 -4.55 -15.18
N GLU A 72 -12.34 -4.95 -15.49
CA GLU A 72 -12.80 -5.25 -16.86
C GLU A 72 -12.62 -4.08 -17.83
#